data_AF-A0A7Y3N3W2-F1
#
_entry.id   AF-A0A7Y3N3W2-F1
#
_cell.length_a   1.000
_cell.length_b   1.000
_cell.length_c   1.000
_cell.angle_alpha   90.00
_cell.angle_beta   90.00
_cell.angle_gamma   90.00
#
_symmetry.space_group_name_H-M   'P 1'
#
loop_
_entity.id
_entity.type
_entity.pdbx_description
1 polymer ?
#
loop_
_entity_poly.entity_id
_entity_poly.type
_entity_poly.pdbx_seq_one_letter_code
_entity_poly.pdbx_strand_id
1 'polypeptide(L)'
;MKWFKKLCKFAIKAFLIYALFILTMRFCYKQTDGFMLSKVQSDFTFDPRWEHPPLPEEEFEKVKNLLNQKYYYLAKGGQCYAFISEDQTTILKLLNIKHMRESKWLNSLSLPHVIDFRRLRFLRDRPRIHLQAFTSYKIAYEEIKEDTGILFSHLNKTDFLHKKVTIYDKIGIRYELDLDKTEFILQKKAEYTYPKISRLLESGDIEGAKKCIDNVFTLLLSHYKMGIDNQDAVVRKNLGFIGDKAIAIDLGQFYKNEEVKKSQVYREKFLIQTVKFKKWIEENHPILYPYLLQKTHEFLEEDPS
;
A
#
# COMPACT_ATOMS: atom_id res chain seq x y z
N MET A 1 14.29 51.76 26.31
CA MET A 1 14.68 50.49 26.99
C MET A 1 13.50 49.65 27.53
N LYS A 2 12.50 50.20 28.23
CA LYS A 2 11.34 49.42 28.75
C LYS A 2 10.45 48.82 27.64
N TRP A 3 10.23 49.54 26.55
CA TRP A 3 9.42 49.08 25.41
C TRP A 3 10.08 47.88 24.69
N PHE A 4 11.39 47.94 24.46
CA PHE A 4 12.16 46.83 23.90
C PHE A 4 12.05 45.54 24.74
N LYS A 5 12.15 45.64 26.08
CA LYS A 5 11.94 44.49 26.98
C LYS A 5 10.52 43.91 26.89
N LYS A 6 9.49 44.74 26.72
CA LYS A 6 8.10 44.28 26.51
C LYS A 6 7.95 43.56 25.16
N LEU A 7 8.55 44.11 24.10
CA LEU A 7 8.55 43.52 22.76
C LEU A 7 9.26 42.16 22.74
N CYS A 8 10.44 42.05 23.37
CA CYS A 8 11.14 40.77 23.49
C CYS A 8 10.33 39.72 24.25
N LYS A 9 9.68 40.10 25.37
CA LYS A 9 8.80 39.19 26.11
C LYS A 9 7.61 38.72 25.28
N PHE A 10 7.02 39.62 24.48
CA PHE A 10 5.94 39.26 23.55
C PHE A 10 6.42 38.30 22.47
N ALA A 11 7.56 38.59 21.83
CA ALA A 11 8.15 37.74 20.81
C ALA A 11 8.49 36.33 21.35
N ILE A 12 9.05 36.24 22.55
CA ILE A 12 9.33 34.95 23.21
C ILE A 12 8.03 34.19 23.48
N LYS A 13 6.99 34.85 24.00
CA LYS A 13 5.69 34.20 24.22
C LYS A 13 5.06 33.70 22.92
N ALA A 14 5.07 34.51 21.86
CA ALA A 14 4.56 34.13 20.54
C ALA A 14 5.34 32.94 19.98
N PHE A 15 6.68 32.94 20.11
CA PHE A 15 7.53 31.83 19.72
C PHE A 15 7.21 30.56 20.51
N LEU A 16 7.04 30.63 21.83
CA LEU A 16 6.70 29.48 22.66
C LEU A 16 5.32 28.91 22.31
N ILE A 17 4.32 29.76 22.07
CA ILE A 17 2.99 29.34 21.62
C ILE A 17 3.08 28.64 20.26
N TYR A 18 3.83 29.21 19.32
CA TYR A 18 4.04 28.61 18.01
C TYR A 18 4.78 27.28 18.10
N ALA A 19 5.84 27.19 18.90
CA ALA A 19 6.58 25.96 19.14
C ALA A 19 5.68 24.88 19.77
N LEU A 20 4.88 25.24 20.78
CA LEU A 20 3.91 24.34 21.39
C LEU A 20 2.87 23.85 20.37
N PHE A 21 2.33 24.75 19.53
CA PHE A 21 1.41 24.38 18.46
C PHE A 21 2.02 23.36 17.50
N ILE A 22 3.26 23.58 17.04
CA ILE A 22 3.98 22.64 16.17
C ILE A 22 4.22 21.29 16.87
N LEU A 23 4.63 21.31 18.14
CA LEU A 23 4.85 20.08 18.92
C LEU A 23 3.56 19.28 19.09
N THR A 24 2.45 19.94 19.45
CA THR A 24 1.14 19.30 19.55
C THR A 24 0.69 18.73 18.22
N MET A 25 0.85 19.46 17.11
CA MET A 25 0.52 18.96 15.78
C MET A 25 1.34 17.71 15.40
N ARG A 26 2.65 17.71 15.70
CA ARG A 26 3.52 16.54 15.45
C ARG A 26 3.16 15.37 16.36
N PHE A 27 2.81 15.64 17.61
CA PHE A 27 2.33 14.63 18.54
C PHE A 27 1.05 13.98 18.02
N CYS A 28 0.02 14.76 17.70
CA CYS A 28 -1.24 14.27 17.15
C CYS A 28 -1.01 13.46 15.86
N TYR A 29 -0.17 13.96 14.95
CA TYR A 29 0.17 13.23 13.72
C TYR A 29 0.82 11.88 14.01
N LYS A 30 1.69 11.78 15.01
CA LYS A 30 2.33 10.51 15.38
C LYS A 30 1.32 9.54 16.02
N GLN A 31 0.39 10.04 16.83
CA GLN A 31 -0.62 9.22 17.49
C GLN A 31 -1.64 8.65 16.50
N THR A 32 -2.04 9.40 15.47
CA THR A 32 -3.03 8.96 14.48
C THR A 32 -2.44 8.45 13.17
N ASP A 33 -1.09 8.44 13.05
CA ASP A 33 -0.37 8.39 11.77
C ASP A 33 -0.85 9.44 10.75
N GLY A 34 -1.50 10.49 11.24
CA GLY A 34 -2.13 11.53 10.45
C GLY A 34 -3.40 11.08 9.74
N PHE A 35 -4.06 9.99 10.14
CA PHE A 35 -5.38 9.64 9.62
C PHE A 35 -6.39 10.77 9.87
N MET A 36 -7.20 11.07 8.87
CA MET A 36 -8.31 12.04 8.89
C MET A 36 -9.32 11.64 7.81
N LEU A 37 -10.63 11.79 8.06
CA LEU A 37 -11.66 11.50 7.06
C LEU A 37 -11.46 12.26 5.75
N SER A 38 -11.04 13.53 5.83
CA SER A 38 -10.73 14.37 4.66
C SER A 38 -9.57 13.85 3.80
N LYS A 39 -8.81 12.86 4.27
CA LYS A 39 -7.74 12.20 3.52
C LYS A 39 -8.15 10.88 2.87
N VAL A 40 -9.39 10.44 3.07
CA VAL A 40 -9.96 9.25 2.41
C VAL A 40 -11.25 9.53 1.65
N GLN A 41 -11.90 10.66 1.90
CA GLN A 41 -13.11 11.08 1.18
C GLN A 41 -12.76 12.04 0.05
N SER A 42 -12.85 11.57 -1.19
CA SER A 42 -12.51 12.37 -2.39
C SER A 42 -13.70 13.20 -2.90
N ASP A 43 -13.39 14.15 -3.76
CA ASP A 43 -14.32 14.89 -4.62
C ASP A 43 -14.19 14.46 -6.10
N PHE A 44 -13.59 13.29 -6.36
CA PHE A 44 -13.45 12.77 -7.71
C PHE A 44 -14.80 12.49 -8.36
N THR A 45 -14.87 12.74 -9.66
CA THR A 45 -16.01 12.41 -10.51
C THR A 45 -15.85 10.99 -11.07
N PHE A 46 -16.94 10.43 -11.56
CA PHE A 46 -16.92 9.17 -12.28
C PHE A 46 -15.93 9.22 -13.46
N ASP A 47 -15.18 8.13 -13.66
CA ASP A 47 -14.27 7.95 -14.78
C ASP A 47 -14.37 6.51 -15.30
N PRO A 48 -14.77 6.30 -16.57
CA PRO A 48 -15.03 4.97 -17.12
C PRO A 48 -13.78 4.08 -17.14
N ARG A 49 -12.58 4.66 -17.05
CA ARG A 49 -11.33 3.88 -16.97
C ARG A 49 -11.25 3.04 -15.70
N TRP A 50 -11.90 3.47 -14.61
CA TRP A 50 -11.87 2.79 -13.31
C TRP A 50 -13.10 1.93 -13.05
N GLU A 51 -13.99 1.84 -14.03
CA GLU A 51 -15.11 0.92 -13.96
C GLU A 51 -14.62 -0.51 -14.13
N HIS A 52 -15.24 -1.41 -13.37
CA HIS A 52 -15.00 -2.84 -13.40
C HIS A 52 -16.28 -3.54 -13.88
N PRO A 53 -16.17 -4.72 -14.51
CA PRO A 53 -17.31 -5.58 -14.72
C PRO A 53 -18.03 -5.87 -13.39
N PRO A 54 -19.37 -5.93 -13.36
CA PRO A 54 -20.09 -6.26 -12.15
C PRO A 54 -19.69 -7.66 -11.66
N LEU A 55 -19.56 -7.81 -10.35
CA LEU A 55 -19.35 -9.12 -9.75
C LEU A 55 -20.59 -10.02 -9.95
N PRO A 56 -20.42 -11.34 -10.07
CA PRO A 56 -21.52 -12.28 -9.90
C PRO A 56 -22.23 -12.02 -8.57
N GLU A 57 -23.56 -12.16 -8.55
CA GLU A 57 -24.40 -11.83 -7.39
C GLU A 57 -23.92 -12.52 -6.09
N GLU A 58 -23.52 -13.79 -6.18
CA GLU A 58 -22.99 -14.55 -5.04
C GLU A 58 -21.68 -13.96 -4.48
N GLU A 59 -20.75 -13.56 -5.35
CA GLU A 59 -19.50 -12.90 -4.93
C GLU A 59 -19.79 -11.52 -4.33
N PHE A 60 -20.73 -10.79 -4.93
CA PHE A 60 -21.11 -9.46 -4.45
C PHE A 60 -21.74 -9.51 -3.06
N GLU A 61 -22.62 -10.49 -2.79
CA GLU A 61 -23.19 -10.69 -1.46
C GLU A 61 -22.12 -11.12 -0.43
N LYS A 62 -21.12 -11.92 -0.82
CA LYS A 62 -19.96 -12.21 0.06
C LYS A 62 -19.21 -10.92 0.42
N VAL A 63 -18.94 -10.05 -0.55
CA VAL A 63 -18.29 -8.74 -0.31
C VAL A 63 -19.14 -7.88 0.63
N LYS A 64 -20.44 -7.78 0.40
CA LYS A 64 -21.37 -7.04 1.27
C LYS A 64 -21.36 -7.56 2.71
N ASN A 65 -21.30 -8.87 2.89
CA ASN A 65 -21.20 -9.48 4.21
C ASN A 65 -19.88 -9.15 4.91
N LEU A 66 -18.76 -9.19 4.19
CA LEU A 66 -17.46 -8.79 4.72
C LEU A 66 -17.41 -7.31 5.12
N LEU A 67 -18.24 -6.45 4.52
CA LEU A 67 -18.32 -5.02 4.84
C LEU A 67 -19.25 -4.70 6.02
N ASN A 68 -20.00 -5.68 6.55
CA ASN A 68 -20.92 -5.49 7.68
C ASN A 68 -20.21 -5.46 9.05
N GLN A 69 -18.96 -5.93 9.12
CA GLN A 69 -18.19 -5.94 10.36
C GLN A 69 -17.43 -4.63 10.58
N LYS A 70 -16.92 -4.47 11.81
CA LYS A 70 -16.05 -3.35 12.17
C LYS A 70 -14.65 -3.57 11.62
N TYR A 71 -13.97 -2.45 11.36
CA TYR A 71 -12.58 -2.43 10.92
C TYR A 71 -11.72 -1.56 11.83
N TYR A 72 -10.53 -2.02 12.17
CA TYR A 72 -9.62 -1.37 13.10
C TYR A 72 -8.33 -0.97 12.38
N TYR A 73 -7.80 0.21 12.68
CA TYR A 73 -6.58 0.69 12.06
C TYR A 73 -5.44 -0.32 12.22
N LEU A 74 -4.85 -0.72 11.10
CA LEU A 74 -3.72 -1.63 11.07
C LEU A 74 -2.42 -0.87 10.79
N ALA A 75 -2.40 -0.10 9.70
CA ALA A 75 -1.20 0.56 9.23
C ALA A 75 -1.49 1.67 8.22
N LYS A 76 -0.46 2.48 7.95
CA LYS A 76 -0.46 3.48 6.90
C LYS A 76 0.62 3.17 5.86
N GLY A 77 0.20 3.16 4.59
CA GLY A 77 1.08 3.18 3.43
C GLY A 77 1.19 4.57 2.80
N GLY A 78 1.93 4.68 1.70
CA GLY A 78 2.01 5.92 0.92
C GLY A 78 0.67 6.29 0.29
N GLN A 79 -0.03 5.29 -0.27
CA GLN A 79 -1.23 5.48 -1.08
C GLN A 79 -2.54 5.05 -0.39
N CYS A 80 -2.49 4.36 0.75
CA CYS A 80 -3.70 3.95 1.47
C CYS A 80 -3.49 3.89 2.99
N TYR A 81 -4.59 3.91 3.72
CA TYR A 81 -4.67 3.50 5.13
C TYR A 81 -5.31 2.10 5.17
N ALA A 82 -4.66 1.15 5.83
CA ALA A 82 -5.13 -0.21 5.95
C ALA A 82 -5.83 -0.40 7.30
N PHE A 83 -7.00 -1.02 7.26
CA PHE A 83 -7.79 -1.40 8.42
C PHE A 83 -8.05 -2.90 8.37
N ILE A 84 -7.88 -3.58 9.49
CA ILE A 84 -8.14 -5.01 9.63
C ILE A 84 -9.55 -5.23 10.17
N SER A 85 -10.24 -6.20 9.60
CA SER A 85 -11.57 -6.63 10.04
C SER A 85 -11.57 -7.18 11.47
N GLU A 86 -12.73 -7.18 12.13
CA GLU A 86 -12.93 -7.70 13.49
C GLU A 86 -12.54 -9.19 13.61
N ASP A 87 -12.85 -9.99 12.59
CA ASP A 87 -12.44 -11.40 12.49
C ASP A 87 -10.97 -11.62 12.09
N GLN A 88 -10.23 -10.53 11.83
CA GLN A 88 -8.84 -10.53 11.37
C GLN A 88 -8.57 -11.27 10.06
N THR A 89 -9.56 -11.51 9.21
CA THR A 89 -9.37 -12.24 7.95
C THR A 89 -9.20 -11.33 6.74
N THR A 90 -9.64 -10.07 6.84
CA THR A 90 -9.82 -9.17 5.71
C THR A 90 -9.23 -7.79 6.01
N ILE A 91 -8.68 -7.15 4.99
CA ILE A 91 -8.11 -5.81 5.03
C ILE A 91 -8.96 -4.88 4.16
N LEU A 92 -9.48 -3.82 4.76
CA LEU A 92 -10.07 -2.68 4.08
C LEU A 92 -8.99 -1.61 3.90
N LYS A 93 -8.65 -1.29 2.66
CA LYS A 93 -7.70 -0.24 2.31
C LYS A 93 -8.47 0.98 1.80
N LEU A 94 -8.38 2.07 2.55
CA LEU A 94 -8.94 3.37 2.15
C LEU A 94 -7.87 4.19 1.45
N LEU A 95 -8.16 4.66 0.24
CA LEU A 95 -7.19 5.40 -0.56
C LEU A 95 -6.84 6.74 0.11
N ASN A 96 -5.55 7.02 0.25
CA ASN A 96 -5.02 8.22 0.87
C ASN A 96 -4.90 9.35 -0.16
N ILE A 97 -5.96 10.14 -0.29
CA ILE A 97 -6.04 11.26 -1.23
C ILE A 97 -5.28 12.52 -0.78
N LYS A 98 -4.56 12.50 0.35
CA LYS A 98 -3.80 13.68 0.83
C LYS A 98 -2.84 14.19 -0.25
N HIS A 99 -2.14 13.27 -0.91
CA HIS A 99 -1.22 13.59 -2.00
C HIS A 99 -1.96 13.88 -3.32
N MET A 100 -3.29 13.77 -3.32
CA MET A 100 -4.18 13.92 -4.46
C MET A 100 -5.13 15.11 -4.33
N ARG A 101 -5.03 15.96 -3.29
CA ARG A 101 -5.83 17.20 -3.11
C ARG A 101 -5.03 18.50 -3.23
N GLU A 102 -5.60 19.47 -3.96
CA GLU A 102 -4.99 20.79 -4.13
C GLU A 102 -5.26 21.58 -2.86
N SER A 103 -4.20 22.01 -2.21
CA SER A 103 -4.32 23.12 -1.29
C SER A 103 -4.52 24.38 -2.14
N LYS A 104 -5.77 24.81 -2.34
CA LYS A 104 -6.11 25.98 -3.17
C LYS A 104 -5.29 27.22 -2.80
N TRP A 105 -4.93 27.37 -1.52
CA TRP A 105 -4.07 28.46 -1.03
C TRP A 105 -2.62 28.40 -1.54
N LEU A 106 -2.08 27.20 -1.86
CA LEU A 106 -0.75 27.07 -2.48
C LEU A 106 -0.74 27.60 -3.92
N ASN A 107 -1.89 27.69 -4.59
CA ASN A 107 -1.97 28.31 -5.92
C ASN A 107 -1.98 29.84 -5.85
N SER A 108 -2.33 30.42 -4.69
CA SER A 108 -2.46 31.87 -4.49
C SER A 108 -1.22 32.53 -3.89
N LEU A 109 -0.21 31.76 -3.47
CA LEU A 109 0.99 32.29 -2.82
C LEU A 109 2.14 32.44 -3.84
N SER A 110 2.56 33.68 -4.13
CA SER A 110 3.76 33.95 -4.93
C SER A 110 5.01 33.69 -4.11
N LEU A 111 5.59 32.50 -4.23
CA LEU A 111 6.84 32.13 -3.55
C LEU A 111 8.06 32.60 -4.36
N PRO A 112 9.20 32.93 -3.71
CA PRO A 112 10.46 33.21 -4.39
C PRO A 112 10.85 32.05 -5.33
N HIS A 113 11.40 32.39 -6.51
CA HIS A 113 11.60 31.47 -7.65
C HIS A 113 12.23 30.11 -7.28
N VAL A 114 13.22 30.09 -6.38
CA VAL A 114 13.95 28.86 -5.97
C VAL A 114 13.06 27.88 -5.20
N ILE A 115 12.09 28.38 -4.42
CA ILE A 115 11.14 27.59 -3.64
C ILE A 115 9.94 27.19 -4.51
N ASP A 116 9.61 28.02 -5.50
CA ASP A 116 8.48 27.80 -6.40
C ASP A 116 8.65 26.57 -7.30
N PHE A 117 9.89 26.22 -7.67
CA PHE A 117 10.18 25.00 -8.43
C PHE A 117 9.67 23.72 -7.76
N ARG A 118 9.78 23.61 -6.43
CA ARG A 118 9.28 22.44 -5.70
C ARG A 118 7.75 22.37 -5.70
N ARG A 119 7.10 23.52 -5.56
CA ARG A 119 5.64 23.65 -5.64
C ARG A 119 5.14 23.29 -7.03
N LEU A 120 5.73 23.87 -8.08
CA LEU A 120 5.37 23.60 -9.48
C LEU A 120 5.60 22.14 -9.87
N ARG A 121 6.72 21.52 -9.43
CA ARG A 121 6.97 20.09 -9.62
C ARG A 121 5.90 19.23 -8.92
N PHE A 122 5.57 19.55 -7.68
CA PHE A 122 4.53 18.85 -6.93
C PHE A 122 3.15 18.93 -7.60
N LEU A 123 2.77 20.12 -8.10
CA LEU A 123 1.51 20.31 -8.83
C LEU A 123 1.48 19.52 -10.14
N ARG A 124 2.60 19.46 -10.87
CA ARG A 124 2.73 18.72 -12.13
C ARG A 124 2.69 17.20 -11.97
N ASP A 125 3.40 16.66 -10.99
CA ASP A 125 3.61 15.20 -10.88
C ASP A 125 2.44 14.51 -10.16
N ARG A 126 1.58 15.26 -9.48
CA ARG A 126 0.48 14.75 -8.66
C ARG A 126 -0.65 14.03 -9.42
N PRO A 127 -1.21 14.56 -10.53
CA PRO A 127 -2.21 13.83 -11.31
C PRO A 127 -1.69 12.47 -11.80
N ARG A 128 -0.38 12.37 -12.07
CA ARG A 128 0.26 11.12 -12.46
C ARG A 128 0.28 10.09 -11.33
N ILE A 129 0.54 10.52 -10.09
CA ILE A 129 0.54 9.62 -8.91
C ILE A 129 -0.86 9.02 -8.70
N HIS A 130 -1.93 9.81 -8.88
CA HIS A 130 -3.30 9.31 -8.82
C HIS A 130 -3.56 8.27 -9.93
N LEU A 131 -3.26 8.64 -11.18
CA LEU A 131 -3.44 7.77 -12.33
C LEU A 131 -2.69 6.45 -12.15
N GLN A 132 -1.46 6.50 -11.65
CA GLN A 132 -0.64 5.32 -11.38
C GLN A 132 -1.26 4.42 -10.32
N ALA A 133 -1.70 4.97 -9.19
CA ALA A 133 -2.31 4.15 -8.13
C ALA A 133 -3.60 3.46 -8.62
N PHE A 134 -4.49 4.18 -9.29
CA PHE A 134 -5.75 3.63 -9.81
C PHE A 134 -5.51 2.58 -10.90
N THR A 135 -4.60 2.85 -11.84
CA THR A 135 -4.17 1.85 -12.83
C THR A 135 -3.61 0.61 -12.16
N SER A 136 -2.78 0.77 -11.12
CA SER A 136 -2.21 -0.34 -10.38
C SER A 136 -3.28 -1.18 -9.68
N TYR A 137 -4.25 -0.55 -9.01
CA TYR A 137 -5.38 -1.26 -8.41
C TYR A 137 -6.26 -1.96 -9.45
N LYS A 138 -6.46 -1.35 -10.62
CA LYS A 138 -7.20 -1.96 -11.72
C LYS A 138 -6.52 -3.21 -12.26
N ILE A 139 -5.21 -3.14 -12.54
CA ILE A 139 -4.40 -4.31 -12.93
C ILE A 139 -4.50 -5.38 -11.84
N ALA A 140 -4.36 -4.97 -10.59
CA ALA A 140 -4.40 -5.89 -9.46
C ALA A 140 -5.73 -6.66 -9.38
N TYR A 141 -6.85 -5.98 -9.63
CA TYR A 141 -8.19 -6.57 -9.57
C TYR A 141 -8.56 -7.37 -10.81
N GLU A 142 -8.21 -6.89 -12.01
CA GLU A 142 -8.66 -7.49 -13.28
C GLU A 142 -7.74 -8.59 -13.78
N GLU A 143 -6.44 -8.54 -13.46
CA GLU A 143 -5.45 -9.41 -14.10
C GLU A 143 -4.71 -10.32 -13.13
N ILE A 144 -4.48 -9.86 -11.89
CA ILE A 144 -3.74 -10.60 -10.86
C ILE A 144 -4.51 -10.69 -9.54
N LYS A 145 -5.85 -10.81 -9.62
CA LYS A 145 -6.77 -10.89 -8.46
C LYS A 145 -6.31 -11.97 -7.47
N GLU A 146 -5.97 -13.14 -8.00
CA GLU A 146 -5.55 -14.30 -7.23
C GLU A 146 -4.16 -14.14 -6.63
N ASP A 147 -3.26 -13.39 -7.27
CA ASP A 147 -1.88 -13.16 -6.84
C ASP A 147 -1.76 -11.94 -5.91
N THR A 148 -2.87 -11.24 -5.69
CA THR A 148 -3.00 -10.11 -4.76
C THR A 148 -4.01 -10.40 -3.64
N GLY A 149 -4.87 -11.39 -3.80
CA GLY A 149 -5.94 -11.69 -2.84
C GLY A 149 -7.00 -10.60 -2.75
N ILE A 150 -7.16 -9.76 -3.78
CA ILE A 150 -8.21 -8.74 -3.82
C ILE A 150 -9.57 -9.42 -3.94
N LEU A 151 -10.50 -8.97 -3.10
CA LEU A 151 -11.89 -9.40 -3.08
C LEU A 151 -12.79 -8.42 -3.84
N PHE A 152 -12.53 -7.12 -3.69
CA PHE A 152 -13.31 -6.07 -4.32
C PHE A 152 -12.47 -4.80 -4.50
N SER A 153 -12.72 -4.09 -5.61
CA SER A 153 -12.09 -2.81 -5.93
C SER A 153 -13.19 -1.79 -6.20
N HIS A 154 -13.26 -0.73 -5.40
CA HIS A 154 -14.21 0.37 -5.54
C HIS A 154 -13.44 1.67 -5.78
N LEU A 155 -13.23 1.99 -7.06
CA LEU A 155 -12.46 3.17 -7.48
C LEU A 155 -13.33 4.32 -7.98
N ASN A 156 -14.56 4.04 -8.40
CA ASN A 156 -15.55 5.05 -8.76
C ASN A 156 -16.58 5.18 -7.63
N LYS A 157 -17.10 6.38 -7.44
CA LYS A 157 -18.28 6.59 -6.58
C LYS A 157 -19.51 5.99 -7.23
N THR A 158 -20.38 5.43 -6.41
CA THR A 158 -21.55 4.69 -6.85
C THR A 158 -22.78 5.11 -6.05
N ASP A 159 -23.87 4.39 -6.26
CA ASP A 159 -25.12 4.49 -5.49
C ASP A 159 -25.82 3.12 -5.49
N PHE A 160 -25.05 2.04 -5.30
CA PHE A 160 -25.58 0.68 -5.32
C PHE A 160 -25.17 -0.15 -4.10
N LEU A 161 -24.10 0.25 -3.38
CA LEU A 161 -23.67 -0.45 -2.19
C LEU A 161 -24.66 -0.19 -1.04
N HIS A 162 -25.15 1.04 -0.93
CA HIS A 162 -26.01 1.58 0.12
C HIS A 162 -25.54 1.17 1.52
N LYS A 163 -24.22 1.27 1.75
CA LYS A 163 -23.57 0.75 2.96
C LYS A 163 -22.69 1.80 3.62
N LYS A 164 -22.77 1.80 4.96
CA LYS A 164 -21.80 2.47 5.82
C LYS A 164 -20.96 1.43 6.54
N VAL A 165 -19.64 1.63 6.56
CA VAL A 165 -18.72 0.81 7.35
C VAL A 165 -18.32 1.56 8.62
N THR A 166 -18.25 0.84 9.74
CA THR A 166 -17.68 1.38 10.97
C THR A 166 -16.18 1.10 11.01
N ILE A 167 -15.37 2.16 11.11
CA ILE A 167 -13.92 2.04 11.30
C ILE A 167 -13.47 2.66 12.62
N TYR A 168 -12.36 2.18 13.16
CA TYR A 168 -11.67 2.76 14.31
C TYR A 168 -10.27 3.17 13.88
N ASP A 169 -9.89 4.41 14.17
CA ASP A 169 -8.51 4.86 13.91
C ASP A 169 -7.51 4.28 14.92
N LYS A 170 -6.24 4.68 14.79
CA LYS A 170 -5.12 4.20 15.61
C LYS A 170 -5.30 4.45 17.11
N ILE A 171 -6.07 5.47 17.50
CA ILE A 171 -6.33 5.81 18.91
C ILE A 171 -7.73 5.39 19.36
N GLY A 172 -8.46 4.62 18.54
CA GLY A 172 -9.76 4.06 18.87
C GLY A 172 -10.93 5.01 18.63
N ILE A 173 -10.75 6.13 17.91
CA ILE A 173 -11.87 6.99 17.54
C ILE A 173 -12.70 6.28 16.47
N ARG A 174 -14.01 6.18 16.74
CA ARG A 174 -15.00 5.59 15.84
C ARG A 174 -15.39 6.57 14.74
N TYR A 175 -15.45 6.06 13.50
CA TYR A 175 -16.00 6.76 12.35
C TYR A 175 -16.99 5.87 11.60
N GLU A 176 -17.97 6.51 10.97
CA GLU A 176 -18.84 5.87 9.97
C GLU A 176 -18.51 6.45 8.59
N LEU A 177 -18.22 5.56 7.64
CA LEU A 177 -17.88 5.90 6.28
C LEU A 177 -18.93 5.38 5.31
N ASP A 178 -19.48 6.26 4.49
CA ASP A 178 -20.30 5.90 3.34
C ASP A 178 -19.43 5.31 2.24
N LEU A 179 -19.65 4.03 1.92
CA LEU A 179 -18.85 3.29 0.95
C LEU A 179 -19.16 3.67 -0.50
N ASP A 180 -20.38 4.13 -0.80
CA ASP A 180 -20.74 4.63 -2.14
C ASP A 180 -19.95 5.90 -2.49
N LYS A 181 -19.46 6.63 -1.48
CA LYS A 181 -18.74 7.90 -1.64
C LYS A 181 -17.25 7.82 -1.33
N THR A 182 -16.72 6.63 -1.08
CA THR A 182 -15.33 6.42 -0.67
C THR A 182 -14.64 5.42 -1.60
N GLU A 183 -13.44 5.75 -2.07
CA GLU A 183 -12.62 4.80 -2.84
C GLU A 183 -11.89 3.83 -1.89
N PHE A 184 -12.06 2.53 -2.10
CA PHE A 184 -11.48 1.50 -1.25
C PHE A 184 -11.18 0.20 -1.99
N ILE A 185 -10.27 -0.58 -1.42
CA ILE A 185 -9.98 -1.95 -1.84
C ILE A 185 -10.26 -2.87 -0.66
N LEU A 186 -10.92 -3.99 -0.92
CA LEU A 186 -11.08 -5.09 0.02
C LEU A 186 -10.16 -6.23 -0.40
N GLN A 187 -9.33 -6.70 0.53
CA GLN A 187 -8.30 -7.70 0.25
C GLN A 187 -8.24 -8.72 1.39
N LYS A 188 -7.96 -9.99 1.09
CA LYS A 188 -7.66 -11.00 2.12
C LYS A 188 -6.41 -10.59 2.91
N LYS A 189 -6.39 -10.87 4.22
CA LYS A 189 -5.19 -10.67 5.05
C LYS A 189 -4.15 -11.74 4.71
N ALA A 190 -2.92 -11.31 4.51
CA ALA A 190 -1.76 -12.17 4.31
C ALA A 190 -0.89 -12.26 5.57
N GLU A 191 -0.27 -13.41 5.79
CA GLU A 191 0.88 -13.54 6.70
C GLU A 191 2.15 -13.08 5.97
N TYR A 192 2.95 -12.19 6.54
CA TYR A 192 4.20 -11.73 5.90
C TYR A 192 5.19 -12.88 5.70
N THR A 193 5.95 -12.83 4.60
CA THR A 193 6.92 -13.89 4.22
C THR A 193 7.93 -14.22 5.31
N TYR A 194 8.54 -13.20 5.94
CA TYR A 194 9.62 -13.43 6.91
C TYR A 194 9.11 -14.09 8.21
N PRO A 195 8.02 -13.60 8.84
CA PRO A 195 7.38 -14.30 9.95
C PRO A 195 6.98 -15.74 9.62
N LYS A 196 6.37 -16.00 8.45
CA LYS A 196 5.95 -17.35 8.07
C LYS A 196 7.14 -18.31 8.00
N ILE A 197 8.21 -17.92 7.30
CA ILE A 197 9.43 -18.75 7.19
C ILE A 197 10.04 -19.02 8.56
N SER A 198 10.13 -18.00 9.42
CA SER A 198 10.71 -18.16 10.76
C SER A 198 9.87 -19.13 11.61
N ARG A 199 8.54 -18.98 11.59
CA ARG A 199 7.61 -19.87 12.30
C ARG A 199 7.72 -21.31 11.84
N LEU A 200 7.83 -21.55 10.53
CA LEU A 200 7.99 -22.90 9.97
C LEU A 200 9.29 -23.55 10.44
N LEU A 201 10.41 -22.82 10.40
CA LEU A 201 11.69 -23.32 10.89
C LEU A 201 11.70 -23.56 12.40
N GLU A 202 11.07 -22.68 13.19
CA GLU A 202 10.91 -22.86 14.65
C GLU A 202 10.13 -24.13 14.98
N SER A 203 9.17 -24.50 14.12
CA SER A 203 8.42 -25.76 14.23
C SER A 203 9.12 -26.99 13.62
N GLY A 204 10.32 -26.82 13.06
CA GLY A 204 11.09 -27.90 12.40
C GLY A 204 10.65 -28.22 10.97
N ASP A 205 9.69 -27.49 10.40
CA ASP A 205 9.21 -27.68 9.03
C ASP A 205 10.11 -26.97 8.00
N ILE A 206 11.28 -27.57 7.75
CA ILE A 206 12.26 -27.06 6.78
C ILE A 206 11.71 -27.10 5.35
N GLU A 207 10.97 -28.16 4.99
CA GLU A 207 10.42 -28.32 3.65
C GLU A 207 9.30 -27.31 3.36
N GLY A 208 8.43 -27.01 4.33
CA GLY A 208 7.47 -25.92 4.22
C GLY A 208 8.14 -24.56 4.03
N ALA A 209 9.26 -24.32 4.72
CA ALA A 209 10.01 -23.07 4.56
C ALA A 209 10.67 -22.96 3.17
N LYS A 210 11.19 -24.07 2.63
CA LYS A 210 11.68 -24.16 1.24
C LYS A 210 10.56 -23.87 0.23
N LYS A 211 9.39 -24.48 0.40
CA LYS A 211 8.21 -24.20 -0.44
C LYS A 211 7.81 -22.72 -0.41
N CYS A 212 7.98 -22.03 0.71
CA CYS A 212 7.74 -20.59 0.76
C CYS A 212 8.71 -19.80 -0.14
N ILE A 213 9.98 -20.20 -0.22
CA ILE A 213 10.96 -19.60 -1.15
C ILE A 213 10.50 -19.82 -2.59
N ASP A 214 10.16 -21.06 -2.94
CA ASP A 214 9.67 -21.41 -4.28
C ASP A 214 8.45 -20.57 -4.66
N ASN A 215 7.45 -20.50 -3.79
CA ASN A 215 6.22 -19.77 -4.07
C ASN A 215 6.44 -18.27 -4.24
N VAL A 216 7.40 -17.67 -3.52
CA VAL A 216 7.81 -16.27 -3.74
C VAL A 216 8.42 -16.11 -5.13
N PHE A 217 9.29 -17.02 -5.55
CA PHE A 217 9.94 -16.94 -6.86
C PHE A 217 8.93 -17.14 -8.00
N THR A 218 8.02 -18.11 -7.84
CA THR A 218 6.91 -18.35 -8.78
C THR A 218 6.02 -17.12 -8.93
N LEU A 219 5.65 -16.46 -7.82
CA LEU A 219 4.86 -15.22 -7.86
C LEU A 219 5.56 -14.09 -8.61
N LEU A 220 6.86 -13.89 -8.39
CA LEU A 220 7.61 -12.87 -9.11
C LEU A 220 7.68 -13.20 -10.61
N LEU A 221 7.96 -14.46 -10.94
CA LEU A 221 8.04 -14.93 -12.33
C LEU A 221 6.70 -14.81 -13.06
N SER A 222 5.58 -15.14 -12.41
CA SER A 222 4.26 -15.04 -13.03
C SER A 222 3.97 -13.61 -13.48
N HIS A 223 4.20 -12.62 -12.61
CA HIS A 223 4.02 -11.22 -12.95
C HIS A 223 4.87 -10.79 -14.15
N TYR A 224 6.16 -11.16 -14.17
CA TYR A 224 7.05 -10.82 -15.29
C TYR A 224 6.57 -11.45 -16.60
N LYS A 225 6.20 -12.73 -16.60
CA LYS A 225 5.66 -13.44 -17.77
C LYS A 225 4.35 -12.81 -18.28
N MET A 226 3.57 -12.21 -17.38
CA MET A 226 2.34 -11.48 -17.72
C MET A 226 2.59 -10.04 -18.22
N GLY A 227 3.85 -9.58 -18.25
CA GLY A 227 4.18 -8.18 -18.59
C GLY A 227 3.74 -7.19 -17.52
N ILE A 228 3.63 -7.65 -16.27
CA ILE A 228 3.27 -6.83 -15.12
C ILE A 228 4.52 -6.59 -14.31
N ASP A 229 4.90 -5.32 -14.21
CA ASP A 229 6.07 -4.89 -13.46
C ASP A 229 5.62 -4.27 -12.14
N ASN A 230 6.22 -4.73 -11.04
CA ASN A 230 6.00 -4.19 -9.70
C ASN A 230 7.26 -3.44 -9.26
N GLN A 231 7.17 -2.11 -9.23
CA GLN A 231 8.32 -1.25 -8.92
C GLN A 231 8.82 -1.37 -7.48
N ASP A 232 8.05 -1.95 -6.56
CA ASP A 232 8.40 -2.07 -5.15
C ASP A 232 8.07 -3.47 -4.60
N ALA A 233 8.41 -4.55 -5.31
CA ALA A 233 8.16 -5.92 -4.83
C ALA A 233 9.15 -6.38 -3.72
N VAL A 234 9.40 -5.54 -2.71
CA VAL A 234 10.30 -5.88 -1.60
C VAL A 234 9.66 -6.99 -0.75
N VAL A 235 10.24 -8.19 -0.82
CA VAL A 235 9.73 -9.42 -0.18
C VAL A 235 9.35 -9.22 1.28
N ARG A 236 10.18 -8.51 2.06
CA ARG A 236 9.97 -8.32 3.51
C ARG A 236 8.61 -7.70 3.88
N LYS A 237 8.13 -6.76 3.07
CA LYS A 237 6.99 -5.89 3.43
C LYS A 237 5.83 -6.02 2.47
N ASN A 238 6.10 -6.36 1.22
CA ASN A 238 5.13 -6.24 0.15
C ASN A 238 4.70 -7.59 -0.40
N LEU A 239 5.30 -8.69 0.09
CA LEU A 239 4.85 -10.06 -0.18
C LEU A 239 4.44 -10.77 1.11
N GLY A 240 3.53 -11.72 0.97
CA GLY A 240 3.09 -12.59 2.04
C GLY A 240 2.33 -13.79 1.52
N PHE A 241 1.57 -14.44 2.39
CA PHE A 241 0.92 -15.71 2.12
C PHE A 241 -0.53 -15.73 2.58
N ILE A 242 -1.38 -16.38 1.78
CA ILE A 242 -2.71 -16.86 2.18
C ILE A 242 -2.68 -18.37 2.09
N GLY A 243 -2.68 -19.05 3.23
CA GLY A 243 -2.34 -20.47 3.27
C GLY A 243 -0.93 -20.67 2.69
N ASP A 244 -0.79 -21.50 1.67
CA ASP A 244 0.49 -21.76 0.99
C ASP A 244 0.76 -20.86 -0.22
N LYS A 245 -0.24 -20.13 -0.70
CA LYS A 245 -0.08 -19.27 -1.87
C LYS A 245 0.62 -17.96 -1.50
N ALA A 246 1.73 -17.66 -2.17
CA ALA A 246 2.37 -16.35 -2.10
C ALA A 246 1.52 -15.30 -2.82
N ILE A 247 1.39 -14.11 -2.24
CA ILE A 247 0.66 -12.98 -2.81
C ILE A 247 1.40 -11.65 -2.61
N ALA A 248 1.11 -10.67 -3.47
CA ALA A 248 1.51 -9.29 -3.29
C ALA A 248 0.51 -8.54 -2.37
N ILE A 249 1.05 -8.00 -1.29
CA ILE A 249 0.28 -7.25 -0.28
C ILE A 249 0.15 -5.78 -0.70
N ASP A 250 1.22 -5.15 -1.21
CA ASP A 250 1.14 -3.78 -1.69
C ASP A 250 0.71 -3.76 -3.15
N LEU A 251 -0.31 -2.96 -3.44
CA LEU A 251 -1.03 -2.94 -4.71
C LEU A 251 -0.81 -1.62 -5.48
N GLY A 252 0.15 -0.82 -5.03
CA GLY A 252 0.28 0.57 -5.43
C GLY A 252 1.20 0.89 -6.60
N GLN A 253 1.96 -0.11 -7.07
CA GLN A 253 3.12 0.09 -7.95
C GLN A 253 3.17 -0.90 -9.13
N PHE A 254 2.02 -1.44 -9.55
CA PHE A 254 1.87 -2.26 -10.74
C PHE A 254 1.66 -1.41 -11.99
N TYR A 255 2.31 -1.82 -13.08
CA TYR A 255 2.10 -1.25 -14.41
C TYR A 255 2.39 -2.28 -15.49
N LYS A 256 1.83 -2.02 -16.67
CA LYS A 256 2.12 -2.81 -17.87
C LYS A 256 3.47 -2.44 -18.45
N ASN A 257 4.30 -3.45 -18.67
CA ASN A 257 5.61 -3.32 -19.26
C ASN A 257 5.99 -4.60 -20.00
N GLU A 258 5.77 -4.66 -21.31
CA GLU A 258 6.12 -5.83 -22.11
C GLU A 258 7.62 -6.16 -22.09
N GLU A 259 8.47 -5.17 -21.82
CA GLU A 259 9.92 -5.38 -21.71
C GLU A 259 10.29 -6.31 -20.55
N VAL A 260 9.49 -6.38 -19.47
CA VAL A 260 9.78 -7.31 -18.37
C VAL A 260 9.57 -8.76 -18.75
N LYS A 261 8.94 -9.07 -19.89
CA LYS A 261 8.86 -10.45 -20.37
C LYS A 261 10.21 -10.96 -20.88
N LYS A 262 11.14 -10.06 -21.27
CA LYS A 262 12.47 -10.43 -21.76
C LYS A 262 13.30 -11.00 -20.61
N SER A 263 13.92 -12.17 -20.85
CA SER A 263 14.72 -12.90 -19.85
C SER A 263 15.78 -12.06 -19.18
N GLN A 264 16.54 -11.29 -19.95
CA GLN A 264 17.54 -10.37 -19.41
C GLN A 264 16.93 -9.36 -18.41
N VAL A 265 15.77 -8.80 -18.72
CA VAL A 265 15.14 -7.73 -17.93
C VAL A 265 14.55 -8.27 -16.63
N TYR A 266 13.81 -9.40 -16.68
CA TYR A 266 13.24 -9.94 -15.45
C TYR A 266 14.30 -10.54 -14.52
N ARG A 267 15.39 -11.11 -15.05
CA ARG A 267 16.49 -11.63 -14.23
C ARG A 267 17.16 -10.52 -13.42
N GLU A 268 17.41 -9.36 -14.04
CA GLU A 268 17.94 -8.18 -13.33
C GLU A 268 16.98 -7.71 -12.24
N LYS A 269 15.69 -7.56 -12.57
CA LYS A 269 14.66 -7.15 -11.60
C LYS A 269 14.53 -8.12 -10.44
N PHE A 270 14.54 -9.41 -10.72
CA PHE A 270 14.45 -10.46 -9.72
C PHE A 270 15.60 -10.35 -8.71
N LEU A 271 16.84 -10.16 -9.17
CA LEU A 271 18.01 -9.97 -8.31
C LEU A 271 17.85 -8.74 -7.40
N ILE A 272 17.40 -7.62 -7.96
CA ILE A 272 17.17 -6.37 -7.20
C ILE A 272 16.10 -6.58 -6.12
N GLN A 273 15.00 -7.26 -6.45
CA GLN A 273 13.88 -7.46 -5.53
C GLN A 273 14.19 -8.48 -4.44
N THR A 274 15.02 -9.48 -4.73
CA THR A 274 15.37 -10.56 -3.79
C THR A 274 16.63 -10.31 -2.99
N VAL A 275 17.46 -9.29 -3.30
CA VAL A 275 18.74 -9.04 -2.60
C VAL A 275 18.62 -8.97 -1.08
N LYS A 276 17.60 -8.26 -0.57
CA LYS A 276 17.36 -8.12 0.88
C LYS A 276 16.83 -9.41 1.48
N PHE A 277 16.08 -10.19 0.70
CA PHE A 277 15.58 -11.49 1.13
C PHE A 277 16.71 -12.51 1.25
N LYS A 278 17.60 -12.56 0.27
CA LYS A 278 18.81 -13.37 0.31
C LYS A 278 19.67 -13.06 1.53
N LYS A 279 19.96 -11.78 1.75
CA LYS A 279 20.71 -11.33 2.93
C LYS A 279 20.03 -11.74 4.24
N TRP A 280 18.72 -11.58 4.34
CA TRP A 280 17.99 -11.96 5.55
C TRP A 280 18.04 -13.47 5.83
N ILE A 281 17.88 -14.31 4.80
CA ILE A 281 17.98 -15.78 4.94
C ILE A 281 19.40 -16.17 5.38
N GLU A 282 20.44 -15.61 4.77
CA GLU A 282 21.84 -15.87 5.14
C GLU A 282 22.12 -15.54 6.61
N GLU A 283 21.64 -14.39 7.09
CA GLU A 283 21.90 -13.91 8.45
C GLU A 283 21.07 -14.63 9.52
N ASN A 284 19.81 -14.99 9.22
CA ASN A 284 18.85 -15.45 10.23
C ASN A 284 18.54 -16.95 10.13
N HIS A 285 18.62 -17.52 8.93
CA HIS A 285 18.20 -18.89 8.63
C HIS A 285 19.20 -19.61 7.72
N PRO A 286 20.48 -19.75 8.13
CA PRO A 286 21.57 -20.22 7.26
C PRO A 286 21.34 -21.62 6.68
N ILE A 287 20.51 -22.45 7.33
CA ILE A 287 20.11 -23.77 6.83
C ILE A 287 19.37 -23.72 5.48
N LEU A 288 18.64 -22.62 5.21
CA LEU A 288 17.93 -22.42 3.95
C LEU A 288 18.80 -21.77 2.87
N TYR A 289 19.96 -21.20 3.25
CA TYR A 289 20.76 -20.41 2.32
C TYR A 289 21.29 -21.21 1.11
N PRO A 290 21.81 -22.45 1.27
CA PRO A 290 22.21 -23.26 0.12
C PRO A 290 21.05 -23.52 -0.86
N TYR A 291 19.86 -23.80 -0.32
CA TYR A 291 18.67 -24.02 -1.13
C TYR A 291 18.25 -22.75 -1.88
N LEU A 292 18.26 -21.60 -1.21
CA LEU A 292 17.96 -20.31 -1.84
C LEU A 292 18.95 -19.98 -2.96
N LEU A 293 20.25 -20.26 -2.78
CA LEU A 293 21.28 -20.06 -3.79
C LEU A 293 21.03 -20.95 -5.02
N GLN A 294 20.76 -22.23 -4.78
CA GLN A 294 20.40 -23.17 -5.85
C GLN A 294 19.18 -22.67 -6.62
N LYS A 295 18.09 -22.30 -5.93
CA LYS A 295 16.88 -21.79 -6.58
C LYS A 295 17.10 -20.49 -7.34
N THR A 296 17.97 -19.62 -6.83
CA THR A 296 18.35 -18.39 -7.52
C THR A 296 19.10 -18.71 -8.81
N HIS A 297 20.00 -19.69 -8.78
CA HIS A 297 20.72 -20.14 -9.97
C HIS A 297 19.78 -20.76 -11.00
N GLU A 298 18.92 -21.68 -10.59
CA GLU A 298 17.89 -22.29 -11.43
C GLU A 298 17.02 -21.21 -12.11
N PHE A 299 16.54 -20.21 -11.35
CA PHE A 299 15.75 -19.10 -11.89
C PHE A 299 16.51 -18.29 -12.95
N LEU A 300 17.82 -18.08 -12.77
CA LEU A 300 18.65 -17.30 -13.69
C LEU A 300 19.10 -18.12 -14.91
N GLU A 301 19.05 -19.45 -14.84
CA GLU A 301 19.41 -20.35 -15.94
C GLU A 301 18.22 -20.88 -16.72
N GLU A 302 17.03 -20.92 -16.12
CA GLU A 302 15.76 -21.16 -16.81
C GLU A 302 15.47 -20.00 -17.77
N ASP A 303 16.18 -19.97 -18.91
CA ASP A 303 15.67 -19.63 -20.24
C ASP A 303 16.80 -19.80 -21.30
N PRO A 304 16.79 -20.90 -22.08
CA PRO A 304 17.50 -20.98 -23.34
C PRO A 304 16.54 -21.05 -24.54
N SER A 305 15.51 -20.19 -24.66
CA SER A 305 14.85 -19.87 -25.97
C SER A 305 13.73 -18.85 -25.85
#